data_AF-A0A853IQD8-F1
#
_entry.id   AF-A0A853IQD8-F1
#
_cell.length_a   1.000
_cell.length_b   1.000
_cell.length_c   1.000
_cell.angle_alpha   90.00
_cell.angle_beta   90.00
_cell.angle_gamma   90.00
#
_symmetry.space_group_name_H-M   'P 1'
#
loop_
_entity.id
_entity.type
_entity.pdbx_description
1 polymer ?
#
loop_
_entity_poly.entity_id
_entity_poly.type
_entity_poly.pdbx_seq_one_letter_code
_entity_poly.pdbx_strand_id
1 'polypeptide(L)'
;MRPARAGVLHVQRGAVWATRRGPHAANAGAAGGDDVLRAGQRLRLHAGDVLVLEPIAVPGTPAQRVALHWQPAADTRWATEVARPASELQRALRDAVRAGGQLLRGTAAWAGHRLGPCRDARCLHDA
;
A
#
# COMPACT_ATOMS: atom_id res chain seq x y z
N MET A 1 -7.61 8.69 -8.17
CA MET A 1 -7.72 7.26 -7.82
C MET A 1 -6.35 6.61 -7.89
N ARG A 2 -6.01 5.75 -6.92
CA ARG A 2 -4.79 4.92 -6.96
C ARG A 2 -5.11 3.52 -6.44
N PRO A 3 -5.46 2.56 -7.31
CA PRO A 3 -5.94 1.27 -6.84
C PRO A 3 -4.79 0.47 -6.23
N ALA A 4 -5.03 -0.09 -5.04
CA ALA A 4 -4.04 -0.93 -4.35
C ALA A 4 -3.90 -2.32 -4.98
N ARG A 5 -4.89 -2.75 -5.78
CA ARG A 5 -4.90 -4.02 -6.52
C ARG A 5 -5.24 -3.76 -7.97
N ALA A 6 -4.79 -4.63 -8.88
CA ALA A 6 -5.27 -4.60 -10.25
C ALA A 6 -6.78 -4.85 -10.29
N GLY A 7 -7.45 -4.38 -11.33
CA GLY A 7 -8.90 -4.53 -11.48
C GLY A 7 -9.47 -3.75 -12.64
N VAL A 8 -10.79 -3.64 -12.68
CA VAL A 8 -11.53 -2.99 -13.76
C VAL A 8 -12.45 -1.92 -13.19
N LEU A 9 -12.32 -0.70 -13.73
CA LEU A 9 -13.25 0.40 -13.50
C LEU A 9 -14.35 0.35 -14.56
N HIS A 10 -15.61 0.37 -14.13
CA HIS A 10 -16.78 0.32 -15.01
C HIS A 10 -17.54 1.63 -14.89
N VAL A 11 -17.89 2.26 -16.01
CA VAL A 11 -18.81 3.40 -16.02
C VAL A 11 -20.23 2.85 -16.11
N GLN A 12 -20.99 2.93 -15.01
CA GLN A 12 -22.38 2.47 -14.98
C GLN A 12 -23.34 3.50 -15.56
N ARG A 13 -23.03 4.80 -15.38
CA ARG A 13 -23.85 5.92 -15.86
C ARG A 13 -22.99 7.15 -16.10
N GLY A 14 -23.37 7.98 -17.06
CA GLY A 14 -22.65 9.21 -17.43
C GLY A 14 -21.43 8.94 -18.31
N ALA A 15 -20.55 9.93 -18.38
CA ALA A 15 -19.27 9.84 -19.06
C ALA A 15 -18.17 10.51 -18.23
N VAL A 16 -16.95 10.02 -18.38
CA VAL A 16 -15.75 10.54 -17.71
C VAL A 16 -14.60 10.65 -18.69
N TRP A 17 -13.81 11.70 -18.53
CA TRP A 17 -12.45 11.76 -19.03
C TRP A 17 -11.53 11.09 -18.01
N ALA A 18 -10.64 10.22 -18.46
CA ALA A 18 -9.77 9.42 -17.61
C ALA A 18 -8.31 9.63 -18.00
N THR A 19 -7.55 10.33 -17.15
CA THR A 19 -6.13 10.58 -17.37
C THR A 19 -5.27 9.62 -16.56
N ARG A 20 -4.42 8.84 -17.22
CA ARG A 20 -3.45 7.93 -16.57
C ARG A 20 -2.13 8.64 -16.33
N ARG A 21 -1.63 8.60 -15.10
CA ARG A 21 -0.27 8.97 -14.70
C ARG A 21 0.35 7.78 -13.97
N GLY A 22 1.37 7.14 -14.53
CA GLY A 22 1.99 5.96 -13.89
C GLY A 22 3.38 5.65 -14.46
N PRO A 23 4.23 4.91 -13.73
CA PRO A 23 5.60 4.58 -14.14
C PRO A 23 5.66 3.67 -15.38
N HIS A 24 4.57 2.97 -15.69
CA HIS A 24 4.40 2.24 -16.93
C HIS A 24 3.78 3.21 -17.95
N ALA A 25 4.61 4.06 -18.53
CA ALA A 25 4.24 4.77 -19.74
C ALA A 25 3.82 3.72 -20.76
N ALA A 26 2.68 3.97 -21.41
CA ALA A 26 2.09 3.11 -22.41
C ALA A 26 3.18 2.58 -23.36
N ASN A 27 3.24 1.25 -23.51
CA ASN A 27 4.16 0.58 -24.43
C ASN A 27 4.15 1.31 -25.78
N ALA A 28 5.32 1.49 -26.40
CA ALA A 28 5.54 2.21 -27.66
C ALA A 28 4.63 1.71 -28.80
N GLY A 29 3.41 2.27 -28.87
CA GLY A 29 2.30 1.82 -29.72
C GLY A 29 0.92 2.14 -29.14
N ALA A 30 0.82 2.35 -27.83
CA ALA A 30 -0.39 2.85 -27.17
C ALA A 30 -0.16 4.33 -26.81
N ALA A 31 -0.97 5.22 -27.39
CA ALA A 31 -0.97 6.62 -27.04
C ALA A 31 -1.23 6.78 -25.52
N GLY A 32 -0.34 7.48 -24.81
CA GLY A 32 -0.71 8.06 -23.52
C GLY A 32 -1.80 9.11 -23.75
N GLY A 33 -2.75 9.34 -22.87
CA GLY A 33 -3.06 8.73 -21.59
C GLY A 33 -4.36 9.36 -21.08
N ASP A 34 -5.30 9.58 -22.01
CA ASP A 34 -6.58 10.27 -21.82
C ASP A 34 -7.67 9.48 -22.54
N ASP A 35 -8.52 8.80 -21.78
CA ASP A 35 -9.62 7.99 -22.31
C ASP A 35 -10.95 8.68 -21.99
N VAL A 36 -11.81 8.87 -22.99
CA VAL A 36 -13.22 9.20 -22.74
C VAL A 36 -14.00 7.90 -22.58
N LEU A 37 -14.52 7.67 -21.38
CA LEU A 37 -15.31 6.50 -21.03
C LEU A 37 -16.78 6.88 -20.83
N ARG A 38 -17.67 6.21 -21.54
CA ARG A 38 -19.14 6.33 -21.46
C ARG A 38 -19.75 5.15 -20.71
N ALA A 39 -21.01 5.30 -20.31
CA ALA A 39 -21.79 4.22 -19.71
C ALA A 39 -21.65 2.89 -20.50
N GLY A 40 -21.39 1.82 -19.77
CA GLY A 40 -21.09 0.48 -20.31
C GLY A 40 -19.61 0.20 -20.56
N GLN A 41 -18.78 1.24 -20.73
CA GLN A 41 -17.35 1.07 -20.98
C GLN A 41 -16.58 0.73 -19.70
N ARG A 42 -15.42 0.10 -19.91
CA ARG A 42 -14.57 -0.48 -18.87
C ARG A 42 -13.12 -0.10 -19.09
N LEU A 43 -12.40 0.14 -18.00
CA LEU A 43 -10.98 0.49 -18.00
C LEU A 43 -10.22 -0.47 -17.09
N ARG A 44 -9.27 -1.23 -17.65
CA ARG A 44 -8.37 -2.10 -16.87
C ARG A 44 -7.26 -1.27 -16.25
N LEU A 45 -7.03 -1.44 -14.96
CA LEU A 45 -6.02 -0.72 -14.18
C LEU A 45 -5.12 -1.72 -13.44
N HIS A 46 -3.84 -1.40 -13.38
CA HIS A 46 -2.86 -2.15 -12.60
C HIS A 46 -2.77 -1.60 -11.18
N ALA A 47 -2.28 -2.42 -10.25
CA ALA A 47 -1.98 -1.95 -8.91
C ALA A 47 -0.94 -0.82 -8.96
N GLY A 48 -1.22 0.28 -8.29
CA GLY A 48 -0.31 1.43 -8.23
C GLY A 48 -0.46 2.48 -9.33
N ASP A 49 -1.27 2.23 -10.37
CA ASP A 49 -1.64 3.25 -11.37
C ASP A 49 -2.20 4.51 -10.70
N VAL A 50 -1.86 5.71 -11.18
CA VAL A 50 -2.55 6.94 -10.76
C VAL A 50 -3.51 7.34 -11.87
N LEU A 51 -4.80 7.40 -11.53
CA LEU A 51 -5.85 7.75 -12.47
C LEU A 51 -6.60 8.99 -11.97
N VAL A 52 -6.71 10.00 -12.82
CA VAL A 52 -7.60 11.16 -12.61
C VAL A 52 -8.85 10.92 -13.44
N LEU A 53 -10.02 11.15 -12.84
CA LEU A 53 -11.31 10.94 -13.47
C LEU A 53 -12.11 12.23 -13.35
N GLU A 54 -12.51 12.78 -14.49
CA GLU A 54 -13.26 14.04 -14.57
C GLU A 54 -14.60 13.76 -15.24
N PRO A 55 -15.74 14.02 -14.58
CA PRO A 55 -17.04 13.93 -15.22
C PRO A 55 -17.13 14.89 -16.40
N ILE A 56 -17.65 14.41 -17.53
CA ILE A 56 -17.88 15.25 -18.71
C ILE A 56 -19.33 15.18 -19.16
N ALA A 57 -19.84 16.31 -19.66
CA ALA A 57 -21.10 16.34 -20.37
C ALA A 57 -20.89 15.84 -21.80
N VAL A 58 -21.78 14.96 -22.27
CA VAL A 58 -21.78 14.52 -23.68
C VAL A 58 -22.92 15.23 -24.40
N PRO A 59 -22.64 15.92 -25.52
CA PRO A 59 -23.68 16.57 -26.32
C PRO A 59 -24.80 15.60 -26.68
N GLY A 60 -26.05 16.06 -26.59
CA GLY A 60 -27.23 15.23 -26.86
C GLY A 60 -27.62 14.27 -25.73
N THR A 61 -26.96 14.33 -24.57
CA THR A 61 -27.38 13.59 -23.36
C THR A 61 -27.79 14.53 -22.24
N PRO A 62 -28.84 14.20 -21.46
CA PRO A 62 -29.20 15.00 -20.29
C PRO A 62 -28.07 15.00 -19.27
N ALA A 63 -27.89 16.14 -18.58
CA ALA A 63 -26.94 16.25 -17.49
C ALA A 63 -27.26 15.18 -16.43
N GLN A 64 -26.29 14.33 -16.13
CA GLN A 64 -26.47 13.18 -15.25
C GLN A 64 -25.28 12.99 -14.33
N ARG A 65 -25.56 12.52 -13.11
CA ARG A 65 -24.51 12.12 -12.17
C ARG A 65 -23.81 10.86 -12.69
N VAL A 66 -22.48 10.95 -12.79
CA VAL A 66 -21.64 9.80 -13.14
C VAL A 66 -21.74 8.74 -12.03
N ALA A 67 -21.91 7.48 -12.42
CA ALA A 67 -21.82 6.34 -11.53
C ALA A 67 -20.68 5.43 -12.00
N LEU A 68 -19.76 5.13 -11.10
CA LEU A 68 -18.59 4.30 -11.36
C LEU A 68 -18.61 3.09 -10.43
N HIS A 69 -18.17 1.95 -10.94
CA HIS A 69 -18.03 0.73 -10.16
C HIS A 69 -16.63 0.16 -10.32
N TRP A 70 -15.97 -0.11 -9.20
CA TRP A 70 -14.64 -0.73 -9.17
C TRP A 70 -14.75 -2.21 -8.86
N GLN A 71 -14.18 -3.05 -9.73
CA GLN A 71 -14.09 -4.49 -9.55
C GLN A 71 -12.62 -4.90 -9.42
N PRO A 72 -12.12 -5.22 -8.21
CA PRO A 72 -10.76 -5.72 -8.06
C PRO A 72 -10.63 -7.05 -8.80
N ALA A 73 -9.49 -7.27 -9.45
CA ALA A 73 -9.15 -8.57 -10.00
C ALA A 73 -9.05 -9.58 -8.85
N ALA A 74 -9.51 -10.80 -9.09
CA ALA A 74 -9.29 -11.89 -8.16
C ALA A 74 -7.78 -12.04 -7.92
N ASP A 75 -7.40 -12.25 -6.65
CA ASP A 75 -6.02 -12.51 -6.32
C ASP A 75 -5.57 -13.77 -7.08
N THR A 76 -4.41 -13.70 -7.72
CA THR A 76 -3.87 -14.88 -8.39
C THR A 76 -3.50 -15.93 -7.35
N ARG A 77 -3.47 -17.20 -7.76
CA ARG A 77 -3.00 -18.30 -6.91
C ARG A 77 -1.60 -18.00 -6.34
N TRP A 78 -0.69 -17.48 -7.18
CA TRP A 78 0.64 -17.05 -6.75
C TRP A 78 0.61 -15.93 -5.70
N ALA A 79 -0.26 -14.93 -5.86
CA ALA A 79 -0.38 -13.85 -4.88
C ALA A 79 -0.86 -14.37 -3.51
N THR A 80 -1.76 -15.36 -3.52
CA THR A 80 -2.35 -15.94 -2.32
C THR A 80 -1.40 -16.92 -1.63
N GLU A 81 -0.74 -17.79 -2.40
CA GLU A 81 0.09 -18.88 -1.87
C GLU A 81 1.55 -18.45 -1.61
N VAL A 82 2.06 -17.42 -2.29
CA VAL A 82 3.48 -17.05 -2.23
C VAL A 82 3.68 -15.61 -1.76
N ALA A 83 3.12 -14.63 -2.48
CA ALA A 83 3.45 -13.23 -2.23
C ALA A 83 2.96 -12.75 -0.85
N ARG A 84 1.73 -13.11 -0.45
CA ARG A 84 1.20 -12.78 0.87
C ARG A 84 2.02 -13.42 2.00
N PRO A 85 2.20 -14.75 2.06
CA PRO A 85 3.00 -15.40 3.10
C PRO A 85 4.44 -14.87 3.18
N ALA A 86 5.10 -14.61 2.05
CA ALA A 86 6.44 -14.04 2.03
C ALA A 86 6.48 -12.64 2.68
N SER A 87 5.49 -11.79 2.36
CA SER A 87 5.40 -10.44 2.93
C SER A 87 5.06 -10.44 4.44
N GLU A 88 4.35 -11.48 4.90
CA GLU A 88 4.02 -11.70 6.31
C GLU A 88 5.25 -12.20 7.07
N LEU A 89 5.99 -13.16 6.52
CA LEU A 89 7.27 -13.63 7.07
C LEU A 89 8.28 -12.48 7.21
N GLN A 90 8.40 -11.63 6.18
CA GLN A 90 9.28 -10.46 6.23
C GLN A 90 8.86 -9.46 7.33
N ARG A 91 7.56 -9.33 7.61
CA ARG A 91 7.06 -8.51 8.73
C ARG A 91 7.41 -9.16 10.06
N ALA A 92 7.10 -10.44 10.23
CA ALA A 92 7.40 -11.19 11.44
C ALA A 92 8.89 -11.18 11.78
N LEU A 93 9.78 -11.34 10.79
CA LEU A 93 11.24 -11.27 11.00
C LEU A 93 11.70 -9.89 11.46
N ARG A 94 11.15 -8.81 10.88
CA ARG A 94 11.46 -7.44 11.32
C ARG A 94 11.01 -7.19 12.75
N ASP A 95 9.82 -7.66 13.09
CA ASP A 95 9.28 -7.54 14.44
C ASP A 95 10.11 -8.34 15.45
N ALA A 96 10.52 -9.56 15.09
CA ALA A 96 11.40 -10.40 15.91
C ALA A 96 12.77 -9.76 16.15
N VAL A 97 13.41 -9.19 15.11
CA VAL A 97 14.68 -8.46 15.25
C VAL A 97 14.52 -7.26 16.18
N ARG A 98 13.45 -6.48 16.03
CA ARG A 98 13.19 -5.33 16.90
C ARG A 98 12.98 -5.77 18.36
N ALA A 99 12.15 -6.78 18.59
CA ALA A 99 11.88 -7.31 19.92
C ALA A 99 13.15 -7.89 20.57
N GLY A 100 13.92 -8.68 19.82
CA GLY A 100 15.21 -9.22 20.27
C GLY A 100 16.21 -8.13 20.66
N GLY A 101 16.30 -7.07 19.84
CA GLY A 101 17.15 -5.91 20.15
C GLY A 101 16.68 -5.08 21.35
N GLN A 102 15.39 -5.09 21.67
CA GLN A 102 14.87 -4.48 22.90
C GLN A 102 15.20 -5.33 24.14
N LEU A 103 15.05 -6.65 24.03
CA LEU A 103 15.41 -7.59 25.10
C LEU A 103 16.90 -7.49 25.45
N LEU A 104 17.79 -7.56 24.45
CA LEU A 104 19.24 -7.44 24.65
C LEU A 104 19.63 -6.15 25.36
N ARG A 105 19.02 -5.02 24.97
CA ARG A 105 19.23 -3.73 25.63
C ARG A 105 18.74 -3.73 27.07
N GLY A 106 17.55 -4.28 27.32
CA GLY A 106 17.00 -4.43 28.67
C GLY A 106 17.89 -5.30 29.57
N THR A 107 18.37 -6.44 29.06
CA THR A 107 19.26 -7.33 29.81
C THR A 107 20.62 -6.71 30.08
N ALA A 108 21.19 -5.96 29.13
CA ALA A 108 22.45 -5.25 29.31
C ALA A 108 22.33 -4.12 30.35
N ALA A 109 21.23 -3.35 30.29
CA ALA A 109 20.95 -2.33 31.29
C ALA A 109 20.78 -2.92 32.69
N TRP A 110 20.05 -4.04 32.81
CA TRP A 110 19.90 -4.76 34.08
C TRP A 110 21.25 -5.28 34.61
N ALA A 111 22.08 -5.88 33.74
CA ALA A 111 23.40 -6.38 34.13
C ALA A 111 24.32 -5.24 34.58
N GLY A 112 24.30 -4.10 33.89
CA GLY A 112 25.04 -2.89 34.28
C GLY A 112 24.59 -2.31 35.62
N HIS A 113 23.29 -2.35 35.92
CA HIS A 113 22.77 -1.94 37.24
C HIS A 113 23.16 -2.90 38.37
N ARG A 114 23.22 -4.21 38.12
CA ARG A 114 23.62 -5.21 39.13
C ARG A 114 25.13 -5.27 39.37
N LEU A 115 25.93 -5.00 38.35
CA LEU A 115 27.40 -5.05 38.40
C LEU A 115 28.03 -3.67 38.56
N GLY A 116 27.21 -2.63 38.69
CA GLY A 116 27.68 -1.30 39.05
C GLY A 116 28.47 -1.38 40.36
N PRO A 117 29.72 -0.91 40.39
CA PRO A 117 30.50 -0.95 41.62
C PRO A 117 29.75 -0.17 42.70
N CYS A 118 29.69 -0.72 43.91
CA CYS A 118 29.34 0.02 45.11
C CYS A 118 30.24 1.26 45.19
N ARG A 119 29.77 2.37 44.64
CA ARG A 119 30.35 3.71 44.83
C ARG A 119 29.61 4.35 46.00
N ASP A 120 29.68 3.70 47.16
CA ASP A 120 29.48 4.39 48.42
C ASP A 120 30.56 3.92 49.38
N ALA A 121 31.39 4.88 49.79
CA ALA A 121 32.46 4.74 50.76
C ALA A 121 31.93 4.52 52.18
N ARG A 122 31.01 3.57 52.37
CA ARG A 122 30.39 3.26 53.69
C ARG A 122 30.18 1.76 53.92
N CYS A 123 31.10 0.92 53.45
CA CYS A 123 31.22 -0.47 53.91
C CYS A 123 32.54 -0.70 54.65
N LEU A 124 32.98 0.31 55.42
CA LEU A 124 34.10 0.17 56.34
C LEU A 124 33.74 0.83 57.68
N HIS A 125 32.77 0.24 58.37
CA HIS A 125 32.63 0.27 59.83
C HIS A 125 31.87 -0.99 60.22
N ASP A 126 32.61 -2.03 60.58
CA ASP A 126 32.65 -2.52 61.97
C ASP A 126 33.42 -3.84 61.98
N ALA A 127 34.61 -3.77 62.55
CA ALA A 127 35.37 -4.89 63.09
C ALA A 127 35.14 -4.91 64.61
#